data_AF-A0A3N5ND11-F1
#
_entry.id   AF-A0A3N5ND11-F1
#
_cell.length_a   1.000
_cell.length_b   1.000
_cell.length_c   1.000
_cell.angle_alpha   90.00
_cell.angle_beta   90.00
_cell.angle_gamma   90.00
#
_symmetry.space_group_name_H-M   'P 1'
#
loop_
_entity.id
_entity.type
_entity.pdbx_description
1 polymer ?
#
loop_
_entity_poly.entity_id
_entity_poly.type
_entity_poly.pdbx_seq_one_letter_code
_entity_poly.pdbx_strand_id
1 'polypeptide(L)'
;MQVCLAPDKAVHEFLSRSKDDDTVLFLEIQSSPWNVYDGDGRILSPEDLGKRIRTALANQPAIKRVELRASWSGVRPTAGVPSIAERLSKALGGFPVSGADGFLWVKADGSLRTTRQAFTTSVGPYMVASDGQVMVSAVFKDVMPAVDAIRKKRDARLLRFVGVAWDVYGLCPGNALAAYEEAAALGDAIAAYNAALLHMERGTKIDLARAAVLLEQASKAGDIAARAKLAQMRSQVR
;
A
#
# COMPACT_ATOMS: atom_id res chain seq x y z
N MET A 1 34.77 3.74 6.01
CA MET A 1 33.67 4.72 6.09
C MET A 1 32.39 3.97 5.83
N GLN A 2 31.43 3.97 6.75
CA GLN A 2 30.17 3.23 6.58
C GLN A 2 29.30 3.98 5.56
N VAL A 3 28.90 3.29 4.48
CA VAL A 3 28.00 3.88 3.47
C VAL A 3 26.58 3.83 4.04
N CYS A 4 25.91 4.97 4.04
CA CYS A 4 24.53 5.10 4.47
C CYS A 4 23.62 5.26 3.25
N LEU A 5 22.56 4.48 3.20
CA LEU A 5 21.56 4.45 2.12
C LEU A 5 20.25 5.11 2.60
N ALA A 6 19.56 5.76 1.67
CA ALA A 6 18.17 6.14 1.90
C ALA A 6 17.28 4.88 1.97
N PRO A 7 16.12 4.91 2.66
CA PRO A 7 15.34 3.71 2.92
C PRO A 7 14.82 3.02 1.66
N ASP A 8 14.40 3.80 0.65
CA ASP A 8 13.98 3.31 -0.66
C ASP A 8 15.11 2.56 -1.37
N LYS A 9 16.32 3.13 -1.37
CA LYS A 9 17.51 2.49 -1.95
C LYS A 9 17.89 1.23 -1.20
N ALA A 10 17.90 1.28 0.13
CA ALA A 10 18.21 0.12 0.96
C ALA A 10 17.21 -1.03 0.72
N VAL A 11 15.91 -0.73 0.65
CA VAL A 11 14.88 -1.76 0.36
C VAL A 11 15.14 -2.40 -1.00
N HIS A 12 15.32 -1.58 -2.05
CA HIS A 12 15.58 -2.09 -3.39
C HIS A 12 16.86 -2.93 -3.48
N GLU A 13 17.98 -2.40 -2.96
CA GLU A 13 19.27 -3.06 -2.99
C GLU A 13 19.25 -4.37 -2.20
N PHE A 14 18.65 -4.38 -1.01
CA PHE A 14 18.66 -5.55 -0.16
C PHE A 14 17.71 -6.64 -0.69
N LEU A 15 16.53 -6.28 -1.20
CA LEU A 15 15.60 -7.24 -1.81
C LEU A 15 16.16 -7.86 -3.10
N SER A 16 16.97 -7.12 -3.87
CA SER A 16 17.65 -7.66 -5.05
C SER A 16 18.64 -8.80 -4.74
N ARG A 17 19.03 -8.96 -3.46
CA ARG A 17 19.91 -10.02 -2.97
C ARG A 17 19.15 -11.20 -2.36
N SER A 18 17.84 -11.07 -2.19
CA SER A 18 17.03 -12.17 -1.67
C SER A 18 17.15 -13.38 -2.59
N LYS A 19 17.22 -14.57 -2.00
CA LYS A 19 17.30 -15.82 -2.75
C LYS A 19 16.10 -15.95 -3.69
N ASP A 20 16.39 -16.22 -4.95
CA ASP A 20 15.38 -16.46 -5.97
C ASP A 20 14.83 -17.89 -5.86
N ASP A 21 13.58 -18.08 -6.26
CA ASP A 21 12.88 -19.35 -6.31
C ASP A 21 11.89 -19.31 -7.48
N ASP A 22 12.24 -20.00 -8.57
CA ASP A 22 11.44 -20.05 -9.82
C ASP A 22 10.02 -20.61 -9.61
N THR A 23 9.73 -21.19 -8.44
CA THR A 23 8.41 -21.68 -8.07
C THR A 23 7.58 -20.65 -7.29
N VAL A 24 8.12 -19.45 -7.03
CA VAL A 24 7.48 -18.41 -6.21
C VAL A 24 7.44 -17.08 -6.95
N LEU A 25 6.24 -16.51 -7.10
CA LEU A 25 6.11 -15.12 -7.53
C LEU A 25 6.23 -14.20 -6.32
N PHE A 26 7.38 -13.54 -6.17
CA PHE A 26 7.55 -12.50 -5.15
C PHE A 26 6.91 -11.19 -5.62
N LEU A 27 6.09 -10.59 -4.75
CA LEU A 27 5.52 -9.26 -4.96
C LEU A 27 6.01 -8.32 -3.87
N GLU A 28 6.84 -7.38 -4.28
CA GLU A 28 7.45 -6.36 -3.43
C GLU A 28 6.63 -5.08 -3.55
N ILE A 29 5.69 -4.92 -2.63
CA ILE A 29 4.70 -3.84 -2.64
C ILE A 29 4.55 -3.28 -1.24
N GLN A 30 4.12 -2.02 -1.16
CA GLN A 30 3.89 -1.36 0.11
C GLN A 30 2.48 -1.68 0.59
N SER A 31 2.34 -2.03 1.87
CA SER A 31 1.03 -2.39 2.43
C SER A 31 0.89 -2.04 3.90
N SER A 32 -0.37 -1.90 4.29
CA SER A 32 -0.88 -1.93 5.66
C SER A 32 -1.68 -3.24 5.85
N PRO A 33 -2.26 -3.51 7.03
CA PRO A 33 -3.24 -4.58 7.18
C PRO A 33 -4.47 -4.46 6.25
N TRP A 34 -4.80 -3.24 5.82
CA TRP A 34 -6.02 -2.94 5.06
C TRP A 34 -5.77 -2.88 3.55
N ASN A 35 -4.69 -2.23 3.13
CA ASN A 35 -4.46 -1.83 1.75
C ASN A 35 -3.07 -2.20 1.22
N VAL A 36 -2.97 -2.38 -0.10
CA VAL A 36 -1.72 -2.43 -0.87
C VAL A 36 -1.66 -1.25 -1.82
N TYR A 37 -0.45 -0.76 -2.10
CA TYR A 37 -0.22 0.44 -2.89
C TYR A 37 0.66 0.17 -4.10
N ASP A 38 0.37 0.85 -5.22
CA ASP A 38 1.31 0.97 -6.34
C ASP A 38 2.34 2.09 -6.12
N GLY A 39 3.25 2.26 -7.08
CA GLY A 39 4.32 3.28 -7.02
C GLY A 39 3.82 4.73 -7.02
N ASP A 40 2.58 4.98 -7.46
CA ASP A 40 1.95 6.29 -7.37
C ASP A 40 1.25 6.51 -6.03
N GLY A 41 1.17 5.50 -5.17
CA GLY A 41 0.43 5.56 -3.91
C GLY A 41 -1.07 5.38 -4.10
N ARG A 42 -1.51 4.75 -5.20
CA ARG A 42 -2.91 4.32 -5.37
C ARG A 42 -3.14 3.01 -4.62
N ILE A 43 -4.28 2.93 -3.94
CA ILE A 43 -4.75 1.67 -3.36
C ILE A 43 -5.12 0.70 -4.50
N LEU A 44 -4.49 -0.48 -4.51
CA LEU A 44 -4.83 -1.57 -5.41
C LEU A 44 -5.85 -2.49 -4.75
N SER A 45 -6.98 -2.73 -5.41
CA SER A 45 -7.90 -3.78 -4.97
C SER A 45 -7.25 -5.16 -5.16
N PRO A 46 -7.49 -6.15 -4.28
CA PRO A 46 -7.05 -7.52 -4.48
C PRO A 46 -7.52 -8.10 -5.82
N GLU A 47 -8.69 -7.69 -6.31
CA GLU A 47 -9.21 -8.09 -7.62
C GLU A 47 -8.38 -7.54 -8.77
N ASP A 48 -7.99 -6.27 -8.73
CA ASP A 48 -7.17 -5.65 -9.78
C ASP A 48 -5.74 -6.14 -9.74
N LEU A 49 -5.19 -6.36 -8.54
CA LEU A 49 -3.89 -7.00 -8.37
C LEU A 49 -3.92 -8.44 -8.90
N GLY A 50 -4.97 -9.20 -8.57
CA GLY A 50 -5.18 -10.55 -9.08
C GLY A 50 -5.23 -10.62 -10.61
N LYS A 51 -5.95 -9.70 -11.27
CA LYS A 51 -5.97 -9.61 -12.75
C LYS A 51 -4.58 -9.42 -13.34
N ARG A 52 -3.74 -8.57 -12.73
CA ARG A 52 -2.35 -8.32 -13.19
C ARG A 52 -1.48 -9.58 -13.03
N ILE A 53 -1.64 -10.29 -11.91
CA ILE A 53 -0.86 -11.49 -11.59
C ILE A 53 -1.24 -12.68 -12.48
N ARG A 54 -2.52 -12.86 -12.83
CA ARG A 54 -2.97 -14.01 -13.65
C ARG A 54 -2.19 -14.13 -14.95
N THR A 55 -1.86 -13.02 -15.60
CA THR A 55 -1.03 -13.03 -16.83
C THR A 55 0.37 -13.59 -16.54
N ALA A 56 1.00 -13.21 -15.43
CA ALA A 56 2.30 -13.74 -15.03
C ALA A 56 2.23 -15.25 -14.75
N LEU A 57 1.22 -15.70 -14.01
CA LEU A 57 1.03 -17.11 -13.68
C LEU A 57 0.76 -17.97 -14.93
N ALA A 58 -0.03 -17.46 -15.89
CA ALA A 58 -0.31 -18.17 -17.14
C ALA A 58 0.95 -18.38 -17.99
N ASN A 59 1.89 -17.43 -17.96
CA ASN A 59 3.13 -17.48 -18.72
C ASN A 59 4.25 -18.24 -18.01
N GLN A 60 4.08 -18.58 -16.73
CA GLN A 60 5.12 -19.20 -15.89
C GLN A 60 4.54 -20.36 -15.06
N PRO A 61 4.30 -21.54 -15.69
CA PRO A 61 3.64 -22.68 -15.03
C PRO A 61 4.45 -23.32 -13.89
N ALA A 62 5.74 -22.97 -13.78
CA ALA A 62 6.59 -23.37 -12.67
C ALA A 62 6.14 -22.75 -11.34
N ILE A 63 5.52 -21.57 -11.37
CA ILE A 63 5.07 -20.84 -10.18
C ILE A 63 3.96 -21.63 -9.47
N LYS A 64 4.17 -21.91 -8.18
CA LYS A 64 3.25 -22.66 -7.30
C LYS A 64 2.58 -21.81 -6.23
N ARG A 65 3.15 -20.64 -5.92
CA ARG A 65 2.60 -19.70 -4.93
C ARG A 65 3.02 -18.27 -5.21
N VAL A 66 2.24 -17.33 -4.70
CA VAL A 66 2.59 -15.91 -4.63
C VAL A 66 3.02 -15.58 -3.20
N GLU A 67 4.07 -14.79 -3.04
CA GLU A 67 4.50 -14.29 -1.73
C GLU A 67 4.50 -12.76 -1.72
N LEU A 68 3.67 -12.18 -0.86
CA LEU A 68 3.64 -10.75 -0.60
C LEU A 68 4.77 -10.37 0.35
N ARG A 69 5.87 -9.83 -0.20
CA ARG A 69 6.97 -9.23 0.56
C ARG A 69 6.58 -7.81 0.96
N ALA A 70 5.54 -7.73 1.79
CA ALA A 70 4.86 -6.49 2.13
C ALA A 70 4.41 -6.53 3.60
N SER A 71 4.66 -5.46 4.35
CA SER A 71 4.33 -5.37 5.78
C SER A 71 2.84 -5.63 6.05
N TRP A 72 2.53 -6.45 7.06
CA TRP A 72 1.18 -6.75 7.52
C TRP A 72 0.24 -7.45 6.52
N SER A 73 0.73 -7.83 5.34
CA SER A 73 -0.08 -8.42 4.27
C SER A 73 -0.68 -9.80 4.61
N GLY A 74 -0.10 -10.53 5.58
CA GLY A 74 -0.59 -11.81 6.08
C GLY A 74 -1.57 -11.71 7.25
N VAL A 75 -1.80 -10.50 7.79
CA VAL A 75 -2.58 -10.30 9.02
C VAL A 75 -4.00 -9.87 8.71
N ARG A 76 -4.95 -10.41 9.48
CA ARG A 76 -6.34 -9.94 9.47
C ARG A 76 -6.44 -8.65 10.29
N PRO A 77 -6.86 -7.51 9.70
CA PRO A 77 -6.86 -6.23 10.40
C PRO A 77 -7.83 -6.20 11.59
N THR A 78 -8.98 -6.84 11.44
CA THR A 78 -10.02 -6.95 12.47
C THR A 78 -10.75 -8.29 12.34
N ALA A 79 -11.53 -8.65 13.35
CA ALA A 79 -12.33 -9.87 13.31
C ALA A 79 -13.29 -9.86 12.11
N GLY A 80 -13.31 -10.96 11.35
CA GLY A 80 -14.17 -11.12 10.18
C GLY A 80 -13.64 -10.48 8.89
N VAL A 81 -12.55 -9.70 8.93
CA VAL A 81 -11.92 -9.14 7.73
C VAL A 81 -10.71 -10.01 7.33
N PRO A 82 -10.72 -10.64 6.14
CA PRO A 82 -9.58 -11.45 5.69
C PRO A 82 -8.34 -10.59 5.42
N SER A 83 -7.15 -11.20 5.54
CA SER A 83 -5.89 -10.55 5.23
C SER A 83 -5.78 -10.20 3.75
N ILE A 84 -4.79 -9.40 3.38
CA ILE A 84 -4.54 -9.08 1.97
C ILE A 84 -4.18 -10.35 1.20
N ALA A 85 -3.35 -11.22 1.78
CA ALA A 85 -3.01 -12.51 1.19
C ALA A 85 -4.26 -13.38 0.95
N GLU A 86 -5.17 -13.46 1.92
CA GLU A 86 -6.42 -14.22 1.78
C GLU A 86 -7.34 -13.64 0.69
N ARG A 87 -7.49 -12.31 0.66
CA ARG A 87 -8.30 -11.62 -0.36
C ARG A 87 -7.71 -11.81 -1.76
N LEU A 88 -6.39 -11.74 -1.89
CA LEU A 88 -5.70 -11.94 -3.16
C LEU A 88 -5.78 -13.41 -3.61
N SER A 89 -5.62 -14.37 -2.70
CA SER A 89 -5.80 -15.80 -2.99
C SER A 89 -7.20 -16.06 -3.53
N LYS A 90 -8.24 -15.50 -2.89
CA LYS A 90 -9.61 -15.57 -3.40
C LYS A 90 -9.74 -14.95 -4.79
N ALA A 91 -9.16 -13.77 -5.02
CA ALA A 91 -9.15 -13.13 -6.33
C ALA A 91 -8.43 -13.98 -7.40
N LEU A 92 -7.46 -14.81 -7.01
CA LEU A 92 -6.77 -15.75 -7.89
C LEU A 92 -7.44 -17.14 -7.96
N GLY A 93 -8.68 -17.28 -7.50
CA GLY A 93 -9.40 -18.56 -7.55
C GLY A 93 -8.88 -19.60 -6.57
N GLY A 94 -8.33 -19.18 -5.43
CA GLY A 94 -7.76 -20.06 -4.41
C GLY A 94 -6.29 -20.39 -4.62
N PHE A 95 -5.61 -19.76 -5.59
CA PHE A 95 -4.17 -19.92 -5.78
C PHE A 95 -3.41 -19.57 -4.48
N PRO A 96 -2.37 -20.32 -4.08
CA PRO A 96 -1.68 -20.06 -2.82
C PRO A 96 -1.03 -18.67 -2.77
N VAL A 97 -1.36 -17.90 -1.74
CA VAL A 97 -0.77 -16.59 -1.45
C VAL A 97 -0.38 -16.53 0.02
N SER A 98 0.87 -16.14 0.29
CA SER A 98 1.35 -15.84 1.64
C SER A 98 1.68 -14.35 1.78
N GLY A 99 1.73 -13.85 3.02
CA GLY A 99 2.11 -12.48 3.34
C GLY A 99 2.71 -12.38 4.74
N ALA A 100 3.30 -11.23 5.07
CA ALA A 100 4.03 -11.02 6.31
C ALA A 100 3.09 -10.81 7.52
N ASP A 101 3.42 -11.44 8.66
CA ASP A 101 2.83 -11.15 9.97
C ASP A 101 3.65 -10.07 10.70
N GLY A 102 3.32 -8.81 10.43
CA GLY A 102 3.97 -7.64 11.02
C GLY A 102 4.73 -6.77 10.03
N PHE A 103 5.47 -5.80 10.57
CA PHE A 103 6.39 -4.99 9.80
C PHE A 103 7.49 -5.86 9.21
N LEU A 104 7.63 -5.83 7.88
CA LEU A 104 8.66 -6.58 7.18
C LEU A 104 9.99 -5.82 7.25
N TRP A 105 11.03 -6.53 7.63
CA TRP A 105 12.41 -6.07 7.60
C TRP A 105 13.20 -6.88 6.59
N VAL A 106 14.01 -6.20 5.80
CA VAL A 106 15.00 -6.82 4.92
C VAL A 106 16.39 -6.43 5.40
N LYS A 107 17.26 -7.43 5.59
CA LYS A 107 18.67 -7.24 5.95
C LYS A 107 19.52 -7.05 4.69
N ALA A 108 20.74 -6.53 4.84
CA ALA A 108 21.67 -6.31 3.74
C ALA A 108 21.98 -7.56 2.88
N ASP A 109 21.82 -8.76 3.43
CA ASP A 109 21.98 -10.04 2.73
C ASP A 109 20.71 -10.52 2.01
N GLY A 110 19.63 -9.73 2.04
CA GLY A 110 18.33 -10.07 1.46
C GLY A 110 17.46 -10.99 2.31
N SER A 111 17.90 -11.37 3.52
CA SER A 111 17.08 -12.15 4.44
C SER A 111 15.95 -11.31 5.04
N LEU A 112 14.80 -11.96 5.25
CA LEU A 112 13.57 -11.34 5.73
C LEU A 112 13.27 -11.73 7.17
N ARG A 113 12.72 -10.80 7.95
CA ARG A 113 12.10 -11.07 9.25
C ARG A 113 10.95 -10.11 9.51
N THR A 114 10.08 -10.41 10.46
CA THR A 114 9.01 -9.50 10.86
C THR A 114 9.13 -9.02 12.31
N THR A 115 8.52 -7.87 12.61
CA THR A 115 8.25 -7.42 13.97
C THR A 115 6.80 -6.97 14.09
N ARG A 116 6.18 -7.14 15.27
CA ARG A 116 4.84 -6.59 15.55
C ARG A 116 4.85 -5.16 16.06
N GLN A 117 6.03 -4.61 16.35
CA GLN A 117 6.22 -3.22 16.77
C GLN A 117 7.12 -2.51 15.75
N ALA A 118 6.71 -1.32 15.32
CA ALA A 118 7.56 -0.40 14.57
C ALA A 118 8.30 0.48 15.59
N PHE A 119 9.34 -0.06 16.23
CA PHE A 119 10.23 0.79 17.01
C PHE A 119 11.39 1.24 16.13
N THR A 120 11.29 2.46 15.59
CA THR A 120 12.43 3.17 15.00
C THR A 120 12.49 4.60 15.57
N THR A 121 13.27 4.79 16.63
CA THR A 121 13.58 6.13 17.14
C THR A 121 14.67 6.74 16.27
N SER A 122 14.27 7.56 15.30
CA SER A 122 15.20 8.39 14.53
C SER A 122 14.74 9.84 14.58
N VAL A 123 15.66 10.73 14.92
CA VAL A 123 15.49 12.19 14.80
C VAL A 123 16.28 12.60 13.56
N GLY A 124 15.59 13.14 12.54
CA GLY A 124 16.20 13.46 11.25
C GLY A 124 15.96 12.39 10.16
N PRO A 125 16.57 12.55 8.97
CA PRO A 125 16.37 11.63 7.84
C PRO A 125 16.80 10.22 8.23
N TYR A 126 15.91 9.24 8.01
CA TYR A 126 16.19 7.85 8.36
C TYR A 126 17.17 7.28 7.33
N MET A 127 18.40 7.00 7.77
CA MET A 127 19.45 6.41 6.95
C MET A 127 19.77 5.00 7.41
N VAL A 128 20.05 4.12 6.45
CA VAL A 128 20.30 2.70 6.68
C VAL A 128 21.76 2.41 6.39
N ALA A 129 22.48 1.82 7.34
CA ALA A 129 23.82 1.33 7.09
C ALA A 129 23.83 0.26 5.99
N SER A 130 24.85 0.26 5.12
CA SER A 130 24.97 -0.71 4.01
C SER A 130 25.00 -2.18 4.44
N ASP A 131 25.35 -2.46 5.68
CA ASP A 131 25.37 -3.78 6.33
C ASP A 131 24.20 -4.00 7.32
N GLY A 132 23.27 -3.05 7.37
CA GLY A 132 22.16 -3.02 8.32
C GLY A 132 20.92 -3.74 7.83
N GLN A 133 19.77 -3.24 8.28
CA GLN A 133 18.45 -3.71 7.88
C GLN A 133 17.49 -2.52 7.78
N VAL A 134 16.51 -2.63 6.92
CA VAL A 134 15.51 -1.60 6.68
C VAL A 134 14.12 -2.20 6.82
N MET A 135 13.24 -1.44 7.48
CA MET A 135 11.82 -1.77 7.55
C MET A 135 11.15 -1.30 6.25
N VAL A 136 10.48 -2.19 5.54
CA VAL A 136 9.93 -1.92 4.20
C VAL A 136 8.97 -0.73 4.19
N SER A 137 8.15 -0.58 5.23
CA SER A 137 7.22 0.55 5.35
C SER A 137 7.88 1.90 5.69
N ALA A 138 9.16 1.90 6.09
CA ALA A 138 9.88 3.13 6.41
C ALA A 138 10.21 3.97 5.17
N VAL A 139 10.01 3.46 3.95
CA VAL A 139 10.15 4.21 2.69
C VAL A 139 9.29 5.47 2.68
N PHE A 140 8.10 5.43 3.31
CA PHE A 140 7.22 6.59 3.43
C PHE A 140 7.36 7.33 4.76
N LYS A 141 8.26 6.92 5.65
CA LYS A 141 8.46 7.60 6.94
C LYS A 141 8.90 9.06 6.75
N ASP A 142 9.74 9.32 5.74
CA ASP A 142 10.39 10.62 5.55
C ASP A 142 9.42 11.76 5.20
N VAL A 143 8.19 11.47 4.74
CA VAL A 143 7.18 12.53 4.54
C VAL A 143 6.54 12.99 5.85
N MET A 144 6.58 12.19 6.92
CA MET A 144 5.86 12.48 8.17
C MET A 144 6.39 13.71 8.92
N PRO A 145 7.70 13.94 9.06
CA PRO A 145 8.21 15.18 9.68
C PRO A 145 7.91 16.45 8.86
N ALA A 146 7.62 16.30 7.55
CA ALA A 146 7.41 17.41 6.63
C ALA A 146 5.94 17.77 6.42
N VAL A 147 5.00 17.10 7.11
CA VAL A 147 3.55 17.24 6.87
C VAL A 147 3.08 18.70 6.94
N ASP A 148 3.50 19.46 7.94
CA ASP A 148 3.07 20.86 8.10
C ASP A 148 3.61 21.74 6.97
N ALA A 149 4.84 21.50 6.52
CA ALA A 149 5.43 22.19 5.38
C ALA A 149 4.72 21.83 4.07
N ILE A 150 4.37 20.55 3.89
CA ILE A 150 3.62 20.03 2.74
C ILE A 150 2.23 20.70 2.68
N ARG A 151 1.52 20.73 3.81
CA ARG A 151 0.21 21.42 3.95
C ARG A 151 0.30 22.90 3.63
N LYS A 152 1.30 23.59 4.17
CA LYS A 152 1.53 25.03 3.90
C LYS A 152 1.79 25.29 2.41
N LYS A 153 2.51 24.40 1.73
CA LYS A 153 2.76 24.47 0.29
C LYS A 153 1.58 24.03 -0.57
N ARG A 154 0.55 23.41 0.02
CA ARG A 154 -0.60 22.82 -0.68
C ARG A 154 -0.18 21.85 -1.78
N ASP A 155 0.83 21.03 -1.52
CA ASP A 155 1.31 20.02 -2.47
C ASP A 155 0.39 18.79 -2.40
N ALA A 156 -0.56 18.72 -3.34
CA ALA A 156 -1.56 17.66 -3.40
C ALA A 156 -0.94 16.26 -3.54
N ARG A 157 0.13 16.14 -4.34
CA ARG A 157 0.82 14.88 -4.58
C ARG A 157 1.55 14.41 -3.32
N LEU A 158 2.24 15.31 -2.62
CA LEU A 158 2.90 14.94 -1.38
C LEU A 158 1.88 14.64 -0.26
N LEU A 159 0.74 15.34 -0.21
CA LEU A 159 -0.35 15.01 0.72
C LEU A 159 -0.93 13.62 0.47
N ARG A 160 -1.02 13.19 -0.79
CA ARG A 160 -1.35 11.80 -1.11
C ARG A 160 -0.36 10.82 -0.48
N PHE A 161 0.94 11.06 -0.61
CA PHE A 161 1.95 10.20 0.02
C PHE A 161 1.98 10.29 1.54
N VAL A 162 1.57 11.42 2.14
CA VAL A 162 1.30 11.51 3.58
C VAL A 162 0.18 10.54 3.97
N GLY A 163 -0.86 10.41 3.15
CA GLY A 163 -1.92 9.40 3.35
C GLY A 163 -1.36 7.97 3.32
N VAL A 164 -0.50 7.66 2.35
CA VAL A 164 0.18 6.35 2.27
C VAL A 164 1.02 6.11 3.52
N ALA A 165 1.82 7.09 3.96
CA ALA A 165 2.66 7.01 5.15
C ALA A 165 1.84 6.71 6.41
N TRP A 166 0.71 7.41 6.59
CA TRP A 166 -0.19 7.15 7.72
C TRP A 166 -0.79 5.75 7.69
N ASP A 167 -1.08 5.20 6.51
CA ASP A 167 -1.64 3.86 6.39
C ASP A 167 -0.58 2.76 6.59
N VAL A 168 0.55 2.82 5.88
CA VAL A 168 1.54 1.72 5.85
C VAL A 168 2.53 1.75 7.00
N TYR A 169 2.93 2.93 7.46
CA TYR A 169 3.88 3.10 8.55
C TYR A 169 3.16 3.46 9.85
N GLY A 170 2.27 4.45 9.79
CA GLY A 170 1.52 4.94 10.96
C GLY A 170 0.42 4.00 11.44
N LEU A 171 -0.01 3.04 10.61
CA LEU A 171 -1.15 2.14 10.85
C LEU A 171 -2.40 2.89 11.34
N CYS A 172 -2.64 4.08 10.77
CA CYS A 172 -3.69 5.00 11.19
C CYS A 172 -4.61 5.35 10.00
N PRO A 173 -5.62 4.51 9.71
CA PRO A 173 -6.52 4.71 8.56
C PRO A 173 -7.34 6.01 8.66
N GLY A 174 -7.55 6.52 9.88
CA GLY A 174 -8.19 7.84 10.09
C GLY A 174 -7.34 9.00 9.58
N ASN A 175 -6.05 9.03 9.92
CA ASN A 175 -5.13 10.05 9.43
C ASN A 175 -4.84 9.88 7.94
N ALA A 176 -4.82 8.64 7.44
CA ALA A 176 -4.69 8.35 6.01
C ALA A 176 -5.88 8.96 5.24
N LEU A 177 -7.11 8.71 5.68
CA LEU A 177 -8.31 9.30 5.07
C LEU A 177 -8.25 10.83 5.07
N ALA A 178 -7.92 11.45 6.20
CA ALA A 178 -7.83 12.90 6.30
C ALA A 178 -6.82 13.49 5.29
N ALA A 179 -5.64 12.89 5.18
CA ALA A 179 -4.63 13.32 4.21
C ALA A 179 -5.08 13.12 2.75
N TYR A 180 -5.78 12.02 2.45
CA TYR A 180 -6.36 11.80 1.12
C TYR A 180 -7.47 12.81 0.80
N GLU A 181 -8.34 13.15 1.76
CA GLU A 181 -9.37 14.18 1.56
C GLU A 181 -8.76 15.58 1.37
N GLU A 182 -7.70 15.91 2.12
CA GLU A 182 -6.93 17.15 1.93
C GLU A 182 -6.33 17.22 0.51
N ALA A 183 -5.66 16.15 0.06
CA ALA A 183 -5.10 16.06 -1.29
C ALA A 183 -6.18 16.09 -2.39
N ALA A 184 -7.31 15.40 -2.15
CA ALA A 184 -8.46 15.42 -3.05
C ALA A 184 -9.02 16.84 -3.18
N ALA A 185 -9.16 17.60 -2.09
CA ALA A 185 -9.62 18.99 -2.14
C ALA A 185 -8.70 19.91 -2.96
N LEU A 186 -7.45 19.50 -3.19
CA LEU A 186 -6.48 20.18 -4.06
C LEU A 186 -6.45 19.64 -5.50
N GLY A 187 -7.32 18.69 -5.84
CA GLY A 187 -7.47 18.16 -7.19
C GLY A 187 -6.69 16.87 -7.47
N ASP A 188 -6.06 16.23 -6.47
CA ASP A 188 -5.39 14.94 -6.70
C ASP A 188 -6.43 13.82 -6.89
N ALA A 189 -6.50 13.30 -8.11
CA ALA A 189 -7.49 12.28 -8.49
C ALA A 189 -7.23 10.91 -7.83
N ILE A 190 -5.96 10.55 -7.60
CA ILE A 190 -5.61 9.29 -6.92
C ILE A 190 -6.00 9.38 -5.45
N ALA A 191 -5.74 10.51 -4.80
CA ALA A 191 -6.16 10.73 -3.42
C ALA A 191 -7.67 10.72 -3.28
N ALA A 192 -8.41 11.36 -4.20
CA ALA A 192 -9.87 11.31 -4.22
C ALA A 192 -10.38 9.86 -4.37
N TYR A 193 -9.76 9.06 -5.26
CA TYR A 193 -10.05 7.63 -5.38
C TYR A 193 -9.77 6.86 -4.08
N ASN A 194 -8.60 7.04 -3.47
CA ASN A 194 -8.22 6.37 -2.23
C ASN A 194 -9.18 6.73 -1.08
N ALA A 195 -9.48 8.02 -0.89
CA ALA A 195 -10.44 8.49 0.11
C ALA A 195 -11.81 7.85 -0.09
N ALA A 196 -12.27 7.73 -1.34
CA ALA A 196 -13.54 7.08 -1.64
C ALA A 196 -13.56 5.62 -1.19
N LEU A 197 -12.48 4.86 -1.43
CA LEU A 197 -12.39 3.46 -0.98
C LEU A 197 -12.48 3.36 0.55
N LEU A 198 -11.77 4.21 1.28
CA LEU A 198 -11.81 4.22 2.75
C LEU A 198 -13.21 4.58 3.30
N HIS A 199 -13.94 5.47 2.63
CA HIS A 199 -15.35 5.71 2.97
C HIS A 199 -16.23 4.49 2.66
N MET A 200 -16.05 3.85 1.50
CA MET A 200 -16.81 2.64 1.16
C MET A 200 -16.62 1.51 2.18
N GLU A 201 -15.42 1.37 2.74
CA GLU A 201 -15.12 0.40 3.79
C GLU A 201 -15.88 0.69 5.10
N ARG A 202 -16.12 1.96 5.44
CA ARG A 202 -16.93 2.36 6.60
C ARG A 202 -18.42 2.11 6.38
N GLY A 203 -18.89 2.25 5.14
CA GLY A 203 -20.17 1.71 4.68
C GLY A 203 -21.44 2.39 5.20
N THR A 204 -21.36 3.45 6.00
CA THR A 204 -22.57 4.21 6.39
C THR A 204 -23.18 4.90 5.18
N LYS A 205 -24.48 5.26 5.24
CA LYS A 205 -25.13 6.00 4.14
C LYS A 205 -24.40 7.31 3.80
N ILE A 206 -23.88 7.99 4.84
CA ILE A 206 -23.12 9.23 4.69
C ILE A 206 -21.77 8.95 4.02
N ASP A 207 -21.07 7.89 4.44
CA ASP A 207 -19.79 7.50 3.82
C ASP A 207 -19.98 7.10 2.35
N LEU A 208 -21.01 6.32 2.04
CA LEU A 208 -21.29 5.94 0.65
C LEU A 208 -21.60 7.17 -0.22
N ALA A 209 -22.42 8.12 0.28
CA ALA A 209 -22.66 9.37 -0.42
C ALA A 209 -21.37 10.17 -0.64
N ARG A 210 -20.48 10.21 0.36
CA ARG A 210 -19.18 10.87 0.28
C ARG A 210 -18.26 10.20 -0.74
N ALA A 211 -18.20 8.86 -0.74
CA ALA A 211 -17.44 8.08 -1.70
C ALA A 211 -17.89 8.34 -3.14
N ALA A 212 -19.21 8.41 -3.40
CA ALA A 212 -19.73 8.74 -4.74
C ALA A 212 -19.23 10.10 -5.23
N VAL A 213 -19.27 11.13 -4.38
CA VAL A 213 -18.77 12.48 -4.71
C VAL A 213 -17.27 12.46 -5.05
N LEU A 214 -16.47 11.76 -4.25
CA LEU A 214 -15.02 11.65 -4.46
C LEU A 214 -14.68 10.88 -5.74
N LEU A 215 -15.40 9.78 -6.03
CA LEU A 215 -15.23 9.04 -7.28
C LEU A 215 -15.66 9.85 -8.50
N GLU A 216 -16.73 10.64 -8.40
CA GLU A 216 -17.13 11.58 -9.46
C GLU A 216 -16.06 12.63 -9.71
N GLN A 217 -15.48 13.19 -8.65
CA GLN A 217 -14.39 14.15 -8.75
C GLN A 217 -13.17 13.55 -9.47
N ALA A 218 -12.70 12.39 -9.03
CA ALA A 218 -11.58 11.68 -9.66
C ALA A 218 -11.88 11.31 -11.12
N SER A 219 -13.08 10.82 -11.41
CA SER A 219 -13.52 10.47 -12.77
C SER A 219 -13.53 11.68 -13.71
N LYS A 220 -14.00 12.85 -13.23
CA LYS A 220 -13.95 14.13 -13.98
C LYS A 220 -12.53 14.60 -14.24
N ALA A 221 -11.61 14.31 -13.32
CA ALA A 221 -10.17 14.53 -13.50
C ALA A 221 -9.47 13.48 -14.38
N GLY A 222 -10.23 12.55 -14.98
CA GLY A 222 -9.72 11.56 -15.94
C GLY A 222 -9.36 10.20 -15.34
N ASP A 223 -9.58 9.97 -14.05
CA ASP A 223 -9.24 8.72 -13.38
C ASP A 223 -10.15 7.56 -13.84
N ILE A 224 -9.56 6.62 -14.58
CA ILE A 224 -10.26 5.47 -15.15
C ILE A 224 -10.73 4.50 -14.05
N ALA A 225 -9.93 4.30 -13.02
CA ALA A 225 -10.26 3.40 -11.91
C ALA A 225 -11.45 3.96 -11.11
N ALA A 226 -11.48 5.26 -10.87
CA ALA A 226 -12.59 5.94 -10.23
C ALA A 226 -13.87 5.87 -11.05
N ARG A 227 -13.78 6.08 -12.37
CA ARG A 227 -14.93 5.93 -13.27
C ARG A 227 -15.52 4.52 -13.22
N ALA A 228 -14.66 3.50 -13.29
CA ALA A 228 -15.09 2.11 -13.20
C ALA A 228 -15.73 1.80 -11.83
N LYS A 229 -15.12 2.28 -10.74
CA LYS A 229 -15.63 2.08 -9.39
C LYS A 229 -16.97 2.77 -9.15
N LEU A 230 -17.15 3.99 -9.67
CA LEU A 230 -18.41 4.72 -9.63
C LEU A 230 -19.52 3.97 -10.38
N ALA A 231 -19.22 3.44 -11.56
CA ALA A 231 -20.17 2.63 -12.33
C ALA A 231 -20.61 1.38 -11.55
N GLN A 232 -19.66 0.67 -10.93
CA GLN A 232 -19.95 -0.48 -10.07
C GLN A 232 -20.84 -0.10 -8.88
N MET A 233 -20.55 1.02 -8.22
CA MET A 233 -21.34 1.48 -7.08
C MET A 233 -22.79 1.80 -7.50
N ARG A 234 -22.98 2.48 -8.63
CA ARG A 234 -24.31 2.83 -9.15
C ARG A 234 -25.11 1.63 -9.62
N SER A 235 -24.48 0.56 -10.10
CA SER A 235 -25.18 -0.67 -10.49
C SER A 235 -25.69 -1.48 -9.30
N GLN A 236 -25.13 -1.30 -8.11
CA GLN A 236 -25.55 -2.02 -6.89
C GLN A 236 -26.76 -1.38 -6.19
N VAL A 237 -27.13 -0.16 -6.61
CA VAL A 237 -28.26 0.60 -6.05
C VAL A 237 -29.52 0.47 -6.93
N ARG A 238 -29.45 -0.31 -8.02
CA ARG A 238 -30.59 -0.59 -8.91
C ARG A 238 -31.24 -1.92 -8.60
#